data_AF-A0A7S3DVE4-F1
#
_entry.id   AF-A0A7S3DVE4-F1
#
_cell.length_a   1.000
_cell.length_b   1.000
_cell.length_c   1.000
_cell.angle_alpha   90.00
_cell.angle_beta   90.00
_cell.angle_gamma   90.00
#
_symmetry.space_group_name_H-M   'P 1'
#
loop_
_entity.id
_entity.type
_entity.pdbx_description
1 polymer ?
#
loop_
_entity_poly.entity_id
_entity_poly.type
_entity_poly.pdbx_seq_one_letter_code
_entity_poly.pdbx_strand_id
1 'polypeptide(L)'
;MFSNSIRRSVLRATRTTGVRAFSSGGGGGGGGAAMPLALVAAAGAGYVYYDAQESTKALESKIDDLQVQLSGKTNSAFVFIKPHACKGKPGAVEAVLEDKFMETGIRVTGKGEMTAEQIDKNMYIDNHYGAIASKAVKLKPSELNVPDKGKAGFEKMFGESWDSAIAAGKVYNAKDAAEKLGLDAAGINDKWSKLSRGKDLIKFGGGFYCGKVGDIYVMNGFYMSMRAAYCNPGEKIQWYTVSWPSDSLSWEDFRGKVLGATDPSAAPKGSVRRTILDTYSQLGLKTKPNTGDNGVHASASPFEALAERANWLGADIESDAYGKGLLAAGVSKETIEKWAGDSQVTVEGETEAGKTMSVFDTLEDLDADSILEKVAKISK
;
A
#
# COMPACT_ATOMS: atom_id res chain seq x y z
N MET A 1 -0.07 38.63 -7.89
CA MET A 1 -0.13 38.98 -6.45
C MET A 1 -0.52 37.69 -5.73
N PHE A 2 0.27 37.01 -4.91
CA PHE A 2 1.46 37.30 -4.12
C PHE A 2 2.51 36.19 -4.31
N SER A 3 3.80 36.55 -4.27
CA SER A 3 4.95 35.64 -4.26
C SER A 3 5.53 35.66 -2.84
N ASN A 4 5.68 34.50 -2.20
CA ASN A 4 6.38 34.38 -0.91
C ASN A 4 7.58 33.45 -1.09
N SER A 5 8.73 34.07 -1.38
CA SER A 5 10.05 33.46 -1.33
C SER A 5 10.58 33.58 0.10
N ILE A 6 10.77 32.44 0.77
CA ILE A 6 11.45 32.34 2.05
C ILE A 6 12.96 32.50 1.80
N ARG A 7 13.54 33.62 2.24
CA ARG A 7 14.98 33.84 2.26
C ARG A 7 15.60 33.05 3.42
N ARG A 8 16.47 32.09 3.10
CA ARG A 8 17.42 31.48 4.06
C ARG A 8 18.45 32.52 4.48
N SER A 9 18.50 32.83 5.77
CA SER A 9 19.54 33.64 6.41
C SER A 9 20.84 32.83 6.51
N VAL A 10 21.84 33.25 5.73
CA VAL A 10 23.23 32.77 5.82
C VAL A 10 23.91 33.52 6.98
N LEU A 11 24.23 32.82 8.07
CA LEU A 11 25.10 33.33 9.12
C LEU A 11 26.54 33.37 8.62
N ARG A 12 27.01 34.58 8.29
CA ARG A 12 28.37 34.88 7.87
C ARG A 12 29.21 35.14 9.13
N ALA A 13 30.15 34.25 9.45
CA ALA A 13 31.09 34.45 10.54
C ALA A 13 32.05 35.61 10.20
N THR A 14 31.85 36.77 10.83
CA THR A 14 32.79 37.89 10.79
C THR A 14 33.97 37.61 11.74
N ARG A 15 35.17 37.45 11.16
CA ARG A 15 36.44 37.54 11.87
C ARG A 15 36.60 38.95 12.45
N THR A 16 36.58 39.07 13.78
CA THR A 16 37.10 40.25 14.47
C THR A 16 38.52 39.97 14.97
N THR A 17 39.48 40.51 14.24
CA THR A 17 40.85 40.79 14.70
C THR A 17 40.83 41.88 15.77
N GLY A 18 41.49 41.66 16.91
CA GLY A 18 41.73 42.72 17.89
C GLY A 18 42.13 42.21 19.27
N VAL A 19 43.29 41.54 19.38
CA VAL A 19 43.90 41.28 20.69
C VAL A 19 44.68 42.53 21.09
N ARG A 20 44.14 43.33 22.00
CA ARG A 20 44.93 44.33 22.75
C ARG A 20 45.57 43.61 23.94
N ALA A 21 46.90 43.58 23.95
CA ALA A 21 47.68 43.14 25.10
C ALA A 21 47.49 44.13 26.27
N PHE A 22 46.95 43.64 27.39
CA PHE A 22 47.04 44.33 28.67
C PHE A 22 48.28 43.82 29.41
N SER A 23 49.25 44.71 29.62
CA SER A 23 50.34 44.48 30.55
C SER A 23 49.86 44.79 31.97
N SER A 24 49.91 43.80 32.87
CA SER A 24 49.88 44.05 34.32
C SER A 24 51.09 43.39 34.94
N GLY A 25 52.06 44.21 35.36
CA GLY A 25 53.08 43.81 36.31
C GLY A 25 52.49 43.65 37.71
N GLY A 26 53.14 42.84 38.54
CA GLY A 26 52.82 42.69 39.96
C GLY A 26 52.98 41.26 40.44
N GLY A 27 54.04 40.99 41.19
CA GLY A 27 54.37 39.67 41.71
C GLY A 27 53.48 39.16 42.85
N GLY A 28 53.68 37.90 43.20
CA GLY A 28 53.07 37.27 44.38
C GLY A 28 52.88 35.77 44.15
N GLY A 29 53.67 34.95 44.84
CA GLY A 29 53.60 33.49 44.77
C GLY A 29 52.27 32.94 45.29
N GLY A 30 51.82 31.87 44.64
CA GLY A 30 50.67 31.08 45.05
C GLY A 30 50.37 30.04 43.97
N GLY A 31 50.77 28.79 44.20
CA GLY A 31 50.46 27.67 43.30
C GLY A 31 48.96 27.38 43.30
N GLY A 32 48.23 28.06 42.41
CA GLY A 32 46.85 27.74 42.05
C GLY A 32 46.77 27.71 40.53
N ALA A 33 46.41 26.57 39.97
CA ALA A 33 46.25 26.41 38.53
C ALA A 33 45.11 27.30 38.02
N ALA A 34 45.42 28.54 37.64
CA ALA A 34 44.48 29.41 36.95
C ALA A 34 44.30 28.88 35.52
N MET A 35 43.28 28.04 35.32
CA MET A 35 42.80 27.73 33.99
C MET A 35 42.48 29.04 33.27
N PRO A 36 43.06 29.33 32.09
CA PRO A 36 42.79 30.58 31.39
C PRO A 36 41.29 30.69 31.11
N LEU A 37 40.71 31.85 31.40
CA LEU A 37 39.27 32.16 31.29
C LEU A 37 38.65 31.71 29.95
N ALA A 38 39.46 31.72 28.89
CA ALA A 38 39.10 31.24 27.55
C ALA A 38 38.77 29.74 27.48
N LEU A 39 39.47 28.88 28.23
CA LEU A 39 39.19 27.44 28.30
C LEU A 39 37.87 27.16 29.04
N VAL A 40 37.59 27.91 30.11
CA VAL A 40 36.32 27.81 30.84
C VAL A 40 35.14 28.28 29.97
N ALA A 41 35.32 29.37 29.22
CA ALA A 41 34.32 29.87 28.29
C ALA A 41 34.06 28.89 27.13
N ALA A 42 35.11 28.27 26.57
CA ALA A 42 34.97 27.25 25.53
C ALA A 42 34.30 25.97 26.03
N ALA A 43 34.63 25.51 27.25
CA ALA A 43 33.98 24.37 27.88
C ALA A 43 32.50 24.66 28.19
N GLY A 44 32.17 25.87 28.68
CA GLY A 44 30.79 26.30 28.91
C GLY A 44 29.98 26.39 27.61
N ALA A 45 30.55 26.96 26.54
CA ALA A 45 29.89 27.00 25.23
C ALA A 45 29.70 25.60 24.63
N GLY A 46 30.69 24.71 24.78
CA GLY A 46 30.60 23.31 24.36
C GLY A 46 29.52 22.54 25.13
N TYR A 47 29.42 22.75 26.44
CA TYR A 47 28.38 22.16 27.29
C TYR A 47 26.99 22.65 26.88
N VAL A 48 26.79 23.96 26.72
CA VAL A 48 25.51 24.54 26.28
C VAL A 48 25.11 24.04 24.90
N TYR A 49 26.07 23.92 23.97
CA TYR A 49 25.81 23.37 22.65
C TYR A 49 25.40 21.89 22.72
N TYR A 50 26.10 21.08 23.51
CA TYR A 50 25.77 19.67 23.70
C TYR A 50 24.40 19.49 24.37
N ASP A 51 24.11 20.22 25.44
CA ASP A 51 22.82 20.21 26.14
C ASP A 51 21.66 20.64 25.23
N ALA A 52 21.88 21.66 24.38
CA ALA A 52 20.92 22.07 23.37
C ALA A 52 20.70 20.99 22.30
N GLN A 53 21.74 20.27 21.87
CA GLN A 53 21.60 19.15 20.95
C GLN A 53 20.81 17.99 21.55
N GLU A 54 21.11 17.60 22.80
CA GLU A 54 20.38 16.53 23.50
C GLU A 54 18.92 16.92 23.73
N SER A 55 18.66 18.18 24.12
CA SER A 55 17.30 18.71 24.26
C SER A 55 16.54 18.72 22.93
N THR A 56 17.22 19.03 21.82
CA THR A 56 16.62 19.01 20.47
C THR A 56 16.24 17.60 20.07
N LYS A 57 17.15 16.62 20.24
CA LYS A 57 16.86 15.20 19.96
C LYS A 57 15.69 14.67 20.81
N ALA A 58 15.64 15.04 22.09
CA ALA A 58 14.56 14.64 22.98
C ALA A 58 13.21 15.24 22.55
N LEU A 59 13.21 16.46 22.03
CA LEU A 59 12.00 17.10 21.50
C LEU A 59 11.57 16.46 20.18
N GLU A 60 12.51 16.16 19.28
CA GLU A 60 12.27 15.44 18.03
C GLU A 60 11.62 14.08 18.31
N SER A 61 12.20 13.29 19.23
CA SER A 61 11.62 12.00 19.64
C SER A 61 10.19 12.14 20.18
N LYS A 62 9.89 13.18 20.97
CA LYS A 62 8.52 13.41 21.46
C LYS A 62 7.56 13.80 20.35
N ILE A 63 8.02 14.56 19.35
CA ILE A 63 7.21 14.93 18.19
C ILE A 63 6.88 13.66 17.39
N ASP A 64 7.85 12.79 17.19
CA ASP A 64 7.66 11.52 16.49
C ASP A 64 6.67 10.62 17.25
N ASP A 65 6.81 10.47 18.57
CA ASP A 65 5.88 9.70 19.40
C ASP A 65 4.43 10.24 19.29
N LEU A 66 4.25 11.56 19.34
CA LEU A 66 2.94 12.19 19.18
C LEU A 66 2.39 12.00 17.76
N GLN A 67 3.24 12.05 16.73
CA GLN A 67 2.86 11.80 15.35
C GLN A 67 2.40 10.35 15.16
N VAL A 68 3.11 9.37 15.73
CA VAL A 68 2.70 7.95 15.73
C VAL A 68 1.34 7.80 16.40
N GLN A 69 1.16 8.36 17.60
CA GLN A 69 -0.11 8.30 18.31
C GLN A 69 -1.26 8.92 17.51
N LEU A 70 -1.06 10.13 16.95
CA LEU A 70 -2.07 10.80 16.15
C LEU A 70 -2.46 9.97 14.91
N SER A 71 -1.47 9.39 14.24
CA SER A 71 -1.67 8.57 13.03
C SER A 71 -2.37 7.26 13.36
N GLY A 72 -2.07 6.66 14.52
CA GLY A 72 -2.70 5.41 14.98
C GLY A 72 -4.15 5.56 15.45
N LYS A 73 -4.61 6.78 15.76
CA LYS A 73 -6.00 7.04 16.20
C LYS A 73 -7.00 7.22 15.07
N THR A 74 -6.57 7.26 13.82
CA THR A 74 -7.44 7.47 12.66
C THR A 74 -7.18 6.43 11.59
N ASN A 75 -8.19 5.62 11.30
CA ASN A 75 -8.20 4.79 10.11
C ASN A 75 -8.59 5.66 8.89
N SER A 76 -7.91 5.44 7.75
CA SER A 76 -8.17 6.17 6.51
C SER A 76 -8.00 5.25 5.30
N ALA A 77 -9.09 5.03 4.56
CA ALA A 77 -9.15 4.08 3.44
C ALA A 77 -9.35 4.79 2.09
N PHE A 78 -8.86 4.16 1.03
CA PHE A 78 -9.24 4.45 -0.34
C PHE A 78 -10.28 3.42 -0.79
N VAL A 79 -11.38 3.90 -1.36
CA VAL A 79 -12.53 3.09 -1.75
C VAL A 79 -12.93 3.49 -3.15
N PHE A 80 -13.33 2.55 -4.00
CA PHE A 80 -13.94 2.92 -5.26
C PHE A 80 -15.08 1.99 -5.68
N ILE A 81 -16.05 2.55 -6.37
CA ILE A 81 -17.09 1.83 -7.11
C ILE A 81 -16.46 1.33 -8.40
N LYS A 82 -16.58 0.02 -8.62
CA LYS A 82 -16.01 -0.66 -9.79
C LYS A 82 -16.76 -0.29 -11.07
N PRO A 83 -16.12 -0.40 -12.25
CA PRO A 83 -16.73 0.03 -13.52
C PRO A 83 -18.08 -0.59 -13.84
N HIS A 84 -18.28 -1.89 -13.55
CA HIS A 84 -19.60 -2.52 -13.78
C HIS A 84 -20.73 -1.86 -12.97
N ALA A 85 -20.43 -1.34 -11.78
CA ALA A 85 -21.40 -0.71 -10.88
C ALA A 85 -21.62 0.77 -11.21
N CYS A 86 -20.67 1.41 -11.90
CA CYS A 86 -20.83 2.77 -12.45
C CYS A 86 -21.83 2.83 -13.65
N LYS A 87 -22.22 1.68 -14.21
CA LYS A 87 -23.13 1.58 -15.38
C LYS A 87 -24.61 1.63 -15.03
N GLY A 88 -24.93 1.69 -13.74
CA GLY A 88 -26.31 1.74 -13.24
C GLY A 88 -26.97 3.11 -13.47
N LYS A 89 -28.08 3.31 -12.78
CA LYS A 89 -28.71 4.62 -12.65
C LYS A 89 -27.69 5.59 -12.00
N PRO A 90 -27.41 6.76 -12.60
CA PRO A 90 -26.44 7.70 -12.05
C PRO A 90 -26.71 8.04 -10.58
N GLY A 91 -25.69 7.93 -9.72
CA GLY A 91 -25.77 8.25 -8.29
C GLY A 91 -26.38 7.16 -7.41
N ALA A 92 -26.92 6.07 -7.97
CA ALA A 92 -27.64 5.08 -7.18
C ALA A 92 -26.71 4.20 -6.33
N VAL A 93 -25.56 3.81 -6.87
CA VAL A 93 -24.57 3.00 -6.12
C VAL A 93 -23.77 3.89 -5.17
N GLU A 94 -23.48 5.11 -5.59
CA GLU A 94 -22.89 6.18 -4.78
C GLU A 94 -23.73 6.41 -3.53
N ALA A 95 -25.06 6.51 -3.65
CA ALA A 95 -25.96 6.66 -2.52
C ALA A 95 -25.88 5.47 -1.56
N VAL A 96 -25.91 4.23 -2.05
CA VAL A 96 -25.77 3.02 -1.20
C VAL A 96 -24.47 3.06 -0.39
N LEU A 97 -23.37 3.50 -1.00
CA LEU A 97 -22.07 3.59 -0.34
C LEU A 97 -22.02 4.76 0.66
N GLU A 98 -22.43 5.95 0.25
CA GLU A 98 -22.40 7.18 1.06
C GLU A 98 -23.37 7.09 2.25
N ASP A 99 -24.58 6.55 2.07
CA ASP A 99 -25.54 6.30 3.14
C ASP A 99 -24.95 5.32 4.15
N LYS A 100 -24.32 4.24 3.67
CA LYS A 100 -23.72 3.26 4.57
C LYS A 100 -22.57 3.85 5.39
N PHE A 101 -21.72 4.67 4.77
CA PHE A 101 -20.65 5.36 5.48
C PHE A 101 -21.20 6.33 6.55
N MET A 102 -22.23 7.10 6.21
CA MET A 102 -22.88 8.00 7.16
C MET A 102 -23.49 7.23 8.35
N GLU A 103 -24.21 6.13 8.09
CA GLU A 103 -24.80 5.27 9.12
C GLU A 103 -23.76 4.71 10.10
N THR A 104 -22.55 4.41 9.62
CA THR A 104 -21.49 3.80 10.43
C THR A 104 -20.48 4.83 10.97
N GLY A 105 -20.75 6.13 10.85
CA GLY A 105 -19.87 7.19 11.35
C GLY A 105 -18.57 7.36 10.55
N ILE A 106 -18.49 6.82 9.34
CA ILE A 106 -17.35 6.97 8.44
C ILE A 106 -17.49 8.30 7.68
N ARG A 107 -16.47 9.15 7.78
CA ARG A 107 -16.46 10.46 7.11
C ARG A 107 -15.81 10.35 5.73
N VAL A 108 -16.53 10.75 4.68
CA VAL A 108 -15.93 11.00 3.36
C VAL A 108 -15.06 12.25 3.42
N THR A 109 -13.78 12.11 3.10
CA THR A 109 -12.78 13.19 3.09
C THR A 109 -12.45 13.69 1.69
N GLY A 110 -12.78 12.91 0.68
CA GLY A 110 -12.61 13.26 -0.73
C GLY A 110 -13.39 12.29 -1.60
N LYS A 111 -13.80 12.75 -2.79
CA LYS A 111 -14.39 11.91 -3.82
C LYS A 111 -14.14 12.48 -5.20
N GLY A 112 -14.17 11.61 -6.20
CA GLY A 112 -14.04 12.01 -7.59
C GLY A 112 -14.24 10.86 -8.55
N GLU A 113 -14.16 11.19 -9.83
CA GLU A 113 -14.27 10.24 -10.92
C GLU A 113 -12.89 10.03 -11.54
N MET A 114 -12.67 8.84 -12.10
CA MET A 114 -11.52 8.63 -12.97
C MET A 114 -11.86 7.71 -14.14
N THR A 115 -11.52 8.18 -15.34
CA THR A 115 -11.90 7.52 -16.59
C THR A 115 -10.92 6.41 -16.97
N ALA A 116 -11.39 5.49 -17.81
CA ALA A 116 -10.57 4.43 -18.39
C ALA A 116 -9.27 4.94 -19.03
N GLU A 117 -9.32 6.06 -19.73
CA GLU A 117 -8.16 6.65 -20.40
C GLU A 117 -7.11 7.13 -19.40
N GLN A 118 -7.55 7.70 -18.27
CA GLN A 118 -6.66 8.08 -17.18
C GLN A 118 -6.06 6.86 -16.49
N ILE A 119 -6.89 5.82 -16.24
CA ILE A 119 -6.45 4.56 -15.63
C ILE A 119 -5.39 3.88 -16.49
N ASP A 120 -5.64 3.77 -17.80
CA ASP A 120 -4.73 3.11 -18.73
C ASP A 120 -3.43 3.89 -18.91
N LYS A 121 -3.53 5.21 -19.16
CA LYS A 121 -2.36 6.08 -19.39
C LYS A 121 -1.38 6.07 -18.21
N ASN A 122 -1.90 6.08 -16.98
CA ASN A 122 -1.07 6.13 -15.78
C ASN A 122 -0.82 4.76 -15.15
N MET A 123 -1.31 3.68 -15.78
CA MET A 123 -1.17 2.30 -15.30
C MET A 123 -1.72 2.08 -13.88
N TYR A 124 -2.74 2.85 -13.47
CA TYR A 124 -3.20 2.85 -12.07
C TYR A 124 -3.68 1.47 -11.62
N ILE A 125 -4.45 0.77 -12.46
CA ILE A 125 -4.94 -0.57 -12.13
C ILE A 125 -3.83 -1.62 -12.15
N ASP A 126 -2.80 -1.42 -12.99
CA ASP A 126 -1.65 -2.32 -13.08
C ASP A 126 -0.77 -2.20 -11.83
N ASN A 127 -0.54 -0.98 -11.35
CA ASN A 127 0.19 -0.74 -10.11
C ASN A 127 -0.60 -1.23 -8.90
N HIS A 128 -1.90 -0.95 -8.85
CA HIS A 128 -2.79 -1.39 -7.79
C HIS A 128 -2.81 -2.93 -7.64
N TYR A 129 -2.77 -3.66 -8.75
CA TYR A 129 -2.64 -5.12 -8.75
C TYR A 129 -1.22 -5.59 -9.09
N GLY A 130 -0.18 -4.82 -8.76
CA GLY A 130 1.20 -5.03 -9.22
C GLY A 130 1.74 -6.46 -9.03
N ALA A 131 1.43 -7.09 -7.89
CA ALA A 131 1.82 -8.48 -7.61
C ALA A 131 1.15 -9.50 -8.57
N ILE A 132 -0.08 -9.26 -8.99
CA ILE A 132 -0.84 -10.11 -9.93
C ILE A 132 -0.43 -9.77 -11.37
N ALA A 133 -0.38 -8.48 -11.68
CA ALA A 133 -0.03 -7.91 -12.97
C ALA A 133 1.36 -8.36 -13.41
N SER A 134 2.36 -8.23 -12.53
CA SER A 134 3.73 -8.63 -12.82
C SER A 134 3.83 -10.09 -13.27
N LYS A 135 3.14 -11.00 -12.58
CA LYS A 135 3.11 -12.44 -12.93
C LYS A 135 2.29 -12.73 -14.18
N ALA A 136 1.32 -11.90 -14.53
CA ALA A 136 0.45 -12.09 -15.68
C ALA A 136 1.02 -11.50 -16.98
N VAL A 137 1.76 -10.38 -16.92
CA VAL A 137 2.13 -9.62 -18.12
C VAL A 137 3.59 -9.13 -18.18
N LYS A 138 4.36 -9.20 -17.08
CA LYS A 138 5.73 -8.66 -17.02
C LYS A 138 6.80 -9.75 -16.93
N LEU A 139 6.72 -10.59 -15.89
CA LEU A 139 7.71 -11.63 -15.60
C LEU A 139 7.60 -12.76 -16.64
N LYS A 140 8.75 -13.24 -17.09
CA LYS A 140 8.86 -14.47 -17.88
C LYS A 140 8.72 -15.69 -16.98
N PRO A 141 8.32 -16.85 -17.55
CA PRO A 141 8.14 -18.08 -16.78
C PRO A 141 9.32 -18.47 -15.88
N SER A 142 10.55 -18.27 -16.37
CA SER A 142 11.79 -18.55 -15.62
C SER A 142 12.08 -17.58 -14.47
N GLU A 143 11.40 -16.43 -14.44
CA GLU A 143 11.54 -15.39 -13.41
C GLU A 143 10.47 -15.52 -12.31
N LEU A 144 9.52 -16.45 -12.48
CA LEU A 144 8.45 -16.69 -11.51
C LEU A 144 9.00 -17.44 -10.29
N ASN A 145 8.98 -16.79 -9.13
CA ASN A 145 9.30 -17.43 -7.87
C ASN A 145 8.10 -18.24 -7.35
N VAL A 146 7.95 -19.49 -7.83
CA VAL A 146 6.93 -20.42 -7.32
C VAL A 146 7.43 -21.07 -6.02
N PRO A 147 6.70 -20.95 -4.90
CA PRO A 147 7.09 -21.59 -3.64
C PRO A 147 7.19 -23.11 -3.78
N ASP A 148 8.04 -23.77 -2.97
CA ASP A 148 8.23 -25.24 -3.01
C ASP A 148 6.91 -26.01 -2.87
N LYS A 149 6.03 -25.56 -1.95
CA LYS A 149 4.68 -26.11 -1.78
C LYS A 149 3.84 -25.97 -3.05
N GLY A 150 4.00 -24.86 -3.77
CA GLY A 150 3.37 -24.61 -5.06
C GLY A 150 3.89 -25.56 -6.15
N LYS A 151 5.21 -25.75 -6.23
CA LYS A 151 5.85 -26.71 -7.17
C LYS A 151 5.39 -28.15 -6.90
N ALA A 152 5.39 -28.59 -5.64
CA ALA A 152 4.90 -29.90 -5.26
C ALA A 152 3.39 -30.06 -5.56
N GLY A 153 2.61 -29.02 -5.33
CA GLY A 153 1.19 -29.00 -5.70
C GLY A 153 0.96 -29.07 -7.21
N PHE A 154 1.78 -28.38 -8.00
CA PHE A 154 1.75 -28.39 -9.46
C PHE A 154 2.01 -29.81 -9.98
N GLU A 155 3.08 -30.45 -9.51
CA GLU A 155 3.44 -31.81 -9.91
C GLU A 155 2.35 -32.82 -9.53
N LYS A 156 1.81 -32.71 -8.31
CA LYS A 156 0.69 -33.55 -7.87
C LYS A 156 -0.55 -33.38 -8.75
N MET A 157 -0.83 -32.16 -9.20
CA MET A 157 -2.03 -31.86 -9.99
C MET A 157 -1.89 -32.27 -11.45
N PHE A 158 -0.73 -32.01 -12.05
CA PHE A 158 -0.53 -32.13 -13.50
C PHE A 158 0.32 -33.33 -13.91
N GLY A 159 0.96 -34.02 -12.97
CA GLY A 159 1.84 -35.16 -13.23
C GLY A 159 3.15 -34.79 -13.91
N GLU A 160 3.54 -33.52 -13.87
CA GLU A 160 4.75 -32.97 -14.50
C GLU A 160 5.41 -32.00 -13.52
N SER A 161 6.73 -32.12 -13.32
CA SER A 161 7.44 -31.18 -12.43
C SER A 161 7.45 -29.77 -13.01
N TRP A 162 7.49 -28.75 -12.15
CA TRP A 162 7.55 -27.35 -12.59
C TRP A 162 8.75 -27.08 -13.51
N ASP A 163 9.94 -27.57 -13.12
CA ASP A 163 11.17 -27.33 -13.86
C ASP A 163 11.14 -28.06 -15.22
N SER A 164 10.53 -29.25 -15.30
CA SER A 164 10.30 -29.95 -16.57
C SER A 164 9.35 -29.17 -17.48
N ALA A 165 8.26 -28.62 -16.95
CA ALA A 165 7.31 -27.83 -17.74
C ALA A 165 7.95 -26.54 -18.30
N ILE A 166 8.82 -25.90 -17.51
CA ILE A 166 9.62 -24.74 -17.95
C ILE A 166 10.60 -25.15 -19.05
N ALA A 167 11.38 -26.21 -18.82
CA ALA A 167 12.35 -26.72 -19.80
C ALA A 167 11.70 -27.16 -21.11
N ALA A 168 10.48 -27.70 -21.05
CA ALA A 168 9.67 -28.05 -22.21
C ALA A 168 8.99 -26.85 -22.89
N GLY A 169 9.14 -25.64 -22.36
CA GLY A 169 8.54 -24.42 -22.93
C GLY A 169 7.01 -24.41 -22.85
N LYS A 170 6.41 -25.04 -21.84
CA LYS A 170 4.94 -25.15 -21.68
C LYS A 170 4.33 -24.08 -20.78
N VAL A 171 5.14 -23.34 -20.05
CA VAL A 171 4.67 -22.33 -19.08
C VAL A 171 4.71 -20.95 -19.71
N TYR A 172 3.66 -20.17 -19.52
CA TYR A 172 3.49 -18.83 -20.07
C TYR A 172 2.84 -17.92 -19.03
N ASN A 173 3.19 -16.63 -19.04
CA ASN A 173 2.34 -15.62 -18.44
C ASN A 173 1.09 -15.40 -19.32
N ALA A 174 0.07 -14.70 -18.82
CA ALA A 174 -1.18 -14.48 -19.56
C ALA A 174 -0.96 -13.80 -20.92
N LYS A 175 -0.09 -12.78 -20.98
CA LYS A 175 0.21 -12.04 -22.21
C LYS A 175 0.86 -12.94 -23.28
N ASP A 176 1.93 -13.64 -22.93
CA ASP A 176 2.66 -14.52 -23.83
C ASP A 176 1.78 -15.72 -24.26
N ALA A 177 0.90 -16.19 -23.38
CA ALA A 177 -0.09 -17.23 -23.72
C ALA A 177 -1.12 -16.72 -24.75
N ALA A 178 -1.59 -15.47 -24.60
CA ALA A 178 -2.47 -14.82 -25.57
C ALA A 178 -1.83 -14.76 -26.96
N GLU A 179 -0.58 -14.27 -27.02
CA GLU A 179 0.19 -14.19 -28.25
C GLU A 179 0.41 -15.57 -28.89
N LYS A 180 0.80 -16.58 -28.10
CA LYS A 180 1.01 -17.95 -28.59
C LYS A 180 -0.26 -18.59 -29.16
N LEU A 181 -1.40 -18.35 -28.53
CA LEU A 181 -2.67 -18.95 -28.90
C LEU A 181 -3.42 -18.13 -29.97
N GLY A 182 -2.92 -16.95 -30.36
CA GLY A 182 -3.62 -16.05 -31.26
C GLY A 182 -4.92 -15.52 -30.67
N LEU A 183 -4.95 -15.28 -29.36
CA LEU A 183 -6.12 -14.83 -28.61
C LEU A 183 -5.89 -13.42 -28.07
N ASP A 184 -6.98 -12.70 -27.87
CA ASP A 184 -7.00 -11.45 -27.11
C ASP A 184 -7.27 -11.71 -25.61
N ALA A 185 -7.41 -10.63 -24.85
CA ALA A 185 -7.70 -10.69 -23.41
C ALA A 185 -9.00 -11.46 -23.09
N ALA A 186 -10.01 -11.34 -23.96
CA ALA A 186 -11.29 -12.02 -23.80
C ALA A 186 -11.14 -13.52 -24.11
N GLY A 187 -10.46 -13.87 -25.20
CA GLY A 187 -10.24 -15.26 -25.60
C GLY A 187 -9.44 -16.07 -24.57
N ILE A 188 -8.43 -15.47 -23.93
CA ILE A 188 -7.71 -16.12 -22.82
C ILE A 188 -8.62 -16.30 -21.61
N ASN A 189 -9.41 -15.29 -21.24
CA ASN A 189 -10.33 -15.38 -20.11
C ASN A 189 -11.46 -16.38 -20.35
N ASP A 190 -11.94 -16.53 -21.58
CA ASP A 190 -12.94 -17.54 -21.95
C ASP A 190 -12.42 -18.96 -21.78
N LYS A 191 -11.12 -19.18 -21.99
CA LYS A 191 -10.49 -20.46 -21.68
C LYS A 191 -10.27 -20.60 -20.17
N TRP A 192 -9.81 -19.54 -19.51
CA TRP A 192 -9.53 -19.52 -18.06
C TRP A 192 -10.78 -19.73 -17.20
N SER A 193 -11.90 -19.10 -17.52
CA SER A 193 -13.16 -19.14 -16.76
C SER A 193 -13.80 -20.53 -16.73
N LYS A 194 -13.38 -21.44 -17.62
CA LYS A 194 -13.81 -22.85 -17.65
C LYS A 194 -13.00 -23.74 -16.71
N LEU A 195 -11.89 -23.22 -16.18
CA LEU A 195 -11.03 -23.96 -15.27
C LEU A 195 -11.65 -24.03 -13.87
N SER A 196 -11.45 -25.16 -13.22
CA SER A 196 -11.93 -25.53 -11.89
C SER A 196 -10.76 -25.72 -10.93
N ARG A 197 -10.84 -25.06 -9.77
CA ARG A 197 -9.83 -25.20 -8.70
C ARG A 197 -9.66 -26.65 -8.29
N GLY A 198 -8.41 -27.09 -8.16
CA GLY A 198 -8.08 -28.46 -7.75
C GLY A 198 -8.09 -29.48 -8.88
N LYS A 199 -8.48 -29.10 -10.09
CA LYS A 199 -8.47 -29.97 -11.28
C LYS A 199 -7.47 -29.48 -12.32
N ASP A 200 -7.73 -28.30 -12.87
CA ASP A 200 -6.96 -27.66 -13.93
C ASP A 200 -6.55 -26.23 -13.56
N LEU A 201 -6.82 -25.81 -12.32
CA LEU A 201 -6.40 -24.54 -11.74
C LEU A 201 -5.83 -24.75 -10.32
N ILE A 202 -4.59 -24.31 -10.11
CA ILE A 202 -3.90 -24.33 -8.82
C ILE A 202 -3.61 -22.90 -8.33
N LYS A 203 -3.73 -22.69 -7.01
CA LYS A 203 -3.30 -21.46 -6.33
C LYS A 203 -1.94 -21.72 -5.67
N PHE A 204 -0.91 -20.96 -6.05
CA PHE A 204 0.40 -21.01 -5.42
C PHE A 204 0.49 -20.14 -4.17
N GLY A 205 -0.25 -19.03 -4.13
CA GLY A 205 -0.26 -18.07 -3.01
C GLY A 205 -1.27 -16.94 -3.25
N GLY A 206 -1.26 -15.91 -2.41
CA GLY A 206 -2.03 -14.67 -2.62
C GLY A 206 -1.82 -14.13 -4.05
N GLY A 207 -2.91 -13.94 -4.80
CA GLY A 207 -2.85 -13.40 -6.17
C GLY A 207 -2.06 -14.22 -7.21
N PHE A 208 -1.60 -15.44 -6.91
CA PHE A 208 -0.75 -16.23 -7.80
C PHE A 208 -1.37 -17.59 -8.15
N TYR A 209 -1.81 -17.73 -9.39
CA TYR A 209 -2.53 -18.88 -9.91
C TYR A 209 -1.91 -19.40 -11.20
N CYS A 210 -1.97 -20.72 -11.38
CA CYS A 210 -1.59 -21.42 -12.60
C CYS A 210 -2.78 -22.25 -13.11
N GLY A 211 -3.19 -22.00 -14.35
CA GLY A 211 -4.25 -22.75 -15.02
C GLY A 211 -3.71 -23.53 -16.22
N LYS A 212 -4.18 -24.77 -16.42
CA LYS A 212 -3.85 -25.57 -17.61
C LYS A 212 -4.84 -25.25 -18.73
N VAL A 213 -4.34 -24.62 -19.79
CA VAL A 213 -5.14 -24.22 -20.96
C VAL A 213 -4.67 -25.02 -22.17
N GLY A 214 -5.41 -26.08 -22.51
CA GLY A 214 -4.94 -27.06 -23.50
C GLY A 214 -3.67 -27.75 -23.00
N ASP A 215 -2.59 -27.66 -23.78
CA ASP A 215 -1.29 -28.29 -23.46
C ASP A 215 -0.28 -27.34 -22.79
N ILE A 216 -0.71 -26.12 -22.45
CA ILE A 216 0.14 -25.11 -21.80
C ILE A 216 -0.36 -24.74 -20.40
N TYR A 217 0.53 -24.18 -19.60
CA TYR A 217 0.26 -23.64 -18.27
C TYR A 217 0.32 -22.12 -18.33
N VAL A 218 -0.76 -21.47 -17.90
CA VAL A 218 -0.92 -20.02 -17.98
C VAL A 218 -0.94 -19.44 -16.58
N MET A 219 -0.15 -18.40 -16.32
CA MET A 219 -0.18 -17.67 -15.05
C MET A 219 -1.22 -16.57 -15.08
N ASN A 220 -2.08 -16.52 -14.06
CA ASN A 220 -3.05 -15.44 -13.84
C ASN A 220 -3.83 -15.02 -15.10
N GLY A 221 -4.33 -16.00 -15.89
CA GLY A 221 -4.99 -15.75 -17.18
C GLY A 221 -6.26 -14.88 -17.12
N PHE A 222 -6.85 -14.71 -15.93
CA PHE A 222 -7.95 -13.77 -15.72
C PHE A 222 -7.52 -12.30 -15.78
N TYR A 223 -6.24 -11.99 -15.55
CA TYR A 223 -5.77 -10.62 -15.30
C TYR A 223 -6.01 -9.70 -16.48
N MET A 224 -5.80 -10.17 -17.71
CA MET A 224 -5.97 -9.31 -18.90
C MET A 224 -7.42 -8.84 -19.06
N SER A 225 -8.40 -9.71 -18.81
CA SER A 225 -9.81 -9.33 -18.82
C SER A 225 -10.18 -8.46 -17.61
N MET A 226 -9.60 -8.73 -16.44
CA MET A 226 -9.78 -7.87 -15.27
C MET A 226 -9.29 -6.44 -15.56
N ARG A 227 -8.10 -6.28 -16.15
CA ARG A 227 -7.56 -4.98 -16.58
C ARG A 227 -8.47 -4.30 -17.59
N ALA A 228 -8.94 -5.04 -18.61
CA ALA A 228 -9.82 -4.51 -19.64
C ALA A 228 -11.12 -3.92 -19.06
N ALA A 229 -11.66 -4.49 -17.97
CA ALA A 229 -12.84 -3.95 -17.30
C ALA A 229 -12.66 -2.53 -16.75
N TYR A 230 -11.41 -2.09 -16.51
CA TYR A 230 -11.09 -0.73 -16.05
C TYR A 230 -10.57 0.18 -17.17
N CYS A 231 -9.95 -0.38 -18.21
CA CYS A 231 -9.28 0.39 -19.26
C CYS A 231 -10.07 0.48 -20.58
N ASN A 232 -11.16 -0.26 -20.73
CA ASN A 232 -11.97 -0.17 -21.96
C ASN A 232 -12.60 1.23 -22.10
N PRO A 233 -12.70 1.79 -23.32
CA PRO A 233 -13.27 3.12 -23.53
C PRO A 233 -14.67 3.26 -22.93
N GLY A 234 -14.88 4.36 -22.21
CA GLY A 234 -16.14 4.66 -21.51
C GLY A 234 -16.31 3.98 -20.15
N GLU A 235 -15.39 3.11 -19.73
CA GLU A 235 -15.33 2.65 -18.34
C GLU A 235 -14.82 3.76 -17.41
N LYS A 236 -15.17 3.66 -16.13
CA LYS A 236 -14.72 4.58 -15.09
C LYS A 236 -14.86 4.00 -13.69
N ILE A 237 -14.17 4.58 -12.74
CA ILE A 237 -14.42 4.37 -11.31
C ILE A 237 -14.95 5.65 -10.67
N GLN A 238 -15.74 5.52 -9.61
CA GLN A 238 -15.97 6.59 -8.64
C GLN A 238 -15.17 6.27 -7.38
N TRP A 239 -14.22 7.13 -7.03
CA TRP A 239 -13.34 6.92 -5.89
C TRP A 239 -13.71 7.83 -4.72
N TYR A 240 -13.33 7.38 -3.53
CA TYR A 240 -13.53 8.03 -2.25
C TYR A 240 -12.28 7.87 -1.40
N THR A 241 -11.90 8.91 -0.68
CA THR A 241 -11.09 8.77 0.53
C THR A 241 -12.01 8.93 1.71
N VAL A 242 -11.87 8.06 2.70
CA VAL A 242 -12.72 8.07 3.89
C VAL A 242 -11.87 7.94 5.15
N SER A 243 -12.37 8.43 6.28
CA SER A 243 -11.67 8.39 7.57
C SER A 243 -12.63 8.14 8.73
N TRP A 244 -12.17 7.45 9.76
CA TRP A 244 -12.91 7.22 11.01
C TRP A 244 -11.94 6.97 12.19
N PRO A 245 -12.37 7.16 13.45
CA PRO A 245 -11.55 6.82 14.62
C PRO A 245 -11.29 5.31 14.70
N SER A 246 -10.03 4.89 14.90
CA SER A 246 -9.66 3.46 14.93
C SER A 246 -10.31 2.69 16.09
N ASP A 247 -10.64 3.37 17.19
CA ASP A 247 -11.32 2.80 18.35
C ASP A 247 -12.85 2.67 18.19
N SER A 248 -13.43 3.24 17.12
CA SER A 248 -14.88 3.21 16.87
C SER A 248 -15.32 2.08 15.94
N LEU A 249 -14.43 1.63 15.05
CA LEU A 249 -14.67 0.60 14.05
C LEU A 249 -13.33 0.02 13.61
N SER A 250 -13.09 -1.27 13.87
CA SER A 250 -11.88 -1.94 13.40
C SER A 250 -11.86 -2.05 11.88
N TRP A 251 -10.65 -2.16 11.32
CA TRP A 251 -10.48 -2.35 9.88
C TRP A 251 -11.13 -3.64 9.37
N GLU A 252 -11.03 -4.72 10.14
CA GLU A 252 -11.71 -5.99 9.88
C GLU A 252 -13.23 -5.79 9.76
N ASP A 253 -13.86 -5.06 10.68
CA ASP A 253 -15.30 -4.80 10.64
C ASP A 253 -15.70 -3.83 9.52
N PHE A 254 -14.85 -2.84 9.21
CA PHE A 254 -15.02 -2.01 8.02
C PHE A 254 -15.11 -2.88 6.76
N ARG A 255 -14.16 -3.80 6.54
CA ARG A 255 -14.20 -4.68 5.36
C ARG A 255 -15.32 -5.73 5.43
N GLY A 256 -15.46 -6.40 6.56
CA GLY A 256 -16.33 -7.56 6.74
C GLY A 256 -17.80 -7.22 6.94
N LYS A 257 -18.12 -6.16 7.70
CA LYS A 257 -19.49 -5.80 8.09
C LYS A 257 -20.02 -4.58 7.32
N VAL A 258 -19.18 -3.56 7.09
CA VAL A 258 -19.62 -2.36 6.36
C VAL A 258 -19.63 -2.63 4.86
N LEU A 259 -18.49 -3.00 4.28
CA LEU A 259 -18.40 -3.31 2.85
C LEU A 259 -19.03 -4.68 2.54
N GLY A 260 -18.71 -5.70 3.34
CA GLY A 260 -19.19 -7.06 3.16
C GLY A 260 -18.19 -7.97 2.46
N ALA A 261 -18.38 -9.30 2.55
CA ALA A 261 -17.51 -10.28 1.92
C ALA A 261 -17.33 -10.08 0.40
N THR A 262 -16.16 -10.48 -0.13
CA THR A 262 -15.82 -10.34 -1.57
C THR A 262 -16.83 -11.03 -2.47
N ASP A 263 -17.35 -12.20 -2.08
CA ASP A 263 -18.55 -12.78 -2.67
C ASP A 263 -19.78 -12.12 -2.04
N PRO A 264 -20.55 -11.31 -2.78
CA PRO A 264 -21.70 -10.61 -2.24
C PRO A 264 -22.80 -11.52 -1.67
N SER A 265 -22.87 -12.79 -2.09
CA SER A 265 -23.87 -13.74 -1.59
C SER A 265 -23.56 -14.22 -0.16
N ALA A 266 -22.27 -14.23 0.20
CA ALA A 266 -21.78 -14.53 1.55
C ALA A 266 -21.71 -13.28 2.44
N ALA A 267 -21.88 -12.08 1.87
CA ALA A 267 -21.80 -10.84 2.62
C ALA A 267 -23.02 -10.67 3.56
N PRO A 268 -22.82 -10.11 4.78
CA PRO A 268 -23.92 -9.85 5.72
C PRO A 268 -25.00 -8.97 5.11
N LYS A 269 -26.28 -9.23 5.44
CA LYS A 269 -27.39 -8.34 5.05
C LYS A 269 -27.15 -6.92 5.56
N GLY A 270 -27.38 -5.93 4.70
CA GLY A 270 -27.16 -4.51 5.01
C GLY A 270 -25.71 -4.04 4.86
N SER A 271 -24.77 -4.90 4.46
CA SER A 271 -23.46 -4.47 3.96
C SER A 271 -23.58 -3.92 2.54
N VAL A 272 -22.60 -3.11 2.10
CA VAL A 272 -22.62 -2.46 0.76
C VAL A 272 -22.73 -3.50 -0.36
N ARG A 273 -21.83 -4.49 -0.39
CA ARG A 273 -21.78 -5.52 -1.44
C ARG A 273 -23.07 -6.33 -1.47
N ARG A 274 -23.60 -6.67 -0.29
CA ARG A 274 -24.88 -7.40 -0.19
C ARG A 274 -26.05 -6.56 -0.68
N THR A 275 -26.10 -5.29 -0.33
CA THR A 275 -27.16 -4.36 -0.76
C THR A 275 -27.15 -4.18 -2.27
N ILE A 276 -25.96 -4.01 -2.87
CA ILE A 276 -25.80 -3.94 -4.34
C ILE A 276 -26.28 -5.25 -4.98
N LEU A 277 -25.93 -6.42 -4.44
CA LEU A 277 -26.41 -7.71 -4.94
C LEU A 277 -27.95 -7.82 -4.86
N ASP A 278 -28.54 -7.48 -3.72
CA ASP A 278 -29.97 -7.68 -3.46
C ASP A 278 -30.82 -6.69 -4.28
N THR A 279 -30.28 -5.52 -4.64
CA THR A 279 -31.00 -4.44 -5.33
C THR A 279 -30.47 -4.09 -6.73
N TYR A 280 -29.56 -4.89 -7.29
CA TYR A 280 -28.83 -4.55 -8.53
C TYR A 280 -29.72 -4.07 -9.69
N SER A 281 -30.86 -4.71 -9.90
CA SER A 281 -31.82 -4.35 -10.96
C SER A 281 -32.48 -2.99 -10.71
N GLN A 282 -32.78 -2.65 -9.44
CA GLN A 282 -33.31 -1.35 -9.03
C GLN A 282 -32.26 -0.24 -9.16
N LEU A 283 -30.99 -0.60 -8.93
CA LEU A 283 -29.83 0.26 -9.17
C LEU A 283 -29.53 0.45 -10.67
N GLY A 284 -30.27 -0.20 -11.57
CA GLY A 284 -30.09 -0.11 -13.03
C GLY A 284 -28.94 -0.96 -13.57
N LEU A 285 -28.37 -1.87 -12.76
CA LEU A 285 -27.32 -2.79 -13.19
C LEU A 285 -27.92 -3.93 -14.04
N LYS A 286 -27.29 -4.21 -15.18
CA LYS A 286 -27.78 -5.24 -16.12
C LYS A 286 -27.43 -6.66 -15.69
N THR A 287 -26.27 -6.83 -15.07
CA THR A 287 -25.75 -8.13 -14.65
C THR A 287 -25.84 -8.25 -13.13
N LYS A 288 -26.19 -9.45 -12.67
CA LYS A 288 -26.18 -9.76 -11.24
C LYS A 288 -24.73 -9.75 -10.72
N PRO A 289 -24.43 -9.03 -9.62
CA PRO A 289 -23.10 -9.02 -9.01
C PRO A 289 -22.58 -10.43 -8.69
N ASN A 290 -21.26 -10.59 -8.81
CA ASN A 290 -20.53 -11.83 -8.51
C ASN A 290 -19.23 -11.49 -7.77
N THR A 291 -18.36 -12.47 -7.52
CA THR A 291 -17.10 -12.25 -6.76
C THR A 291 -16.17 -11.22 -7.40
N GLY A 292 -16.07 -11.18 -8.75
CA GLY A 292 -15.23 -10.20 -9.46
C GLY A 292 -15.93 -8.84 -9.57
N ASP A 293 -17.19 -8.88 -10.00
CA ASP A 293 -18.08 -7.73 -10.12
C ASP A 293 -18.97 -7.58 -8.89
N ASN A 294 -18.35 -7.24 -7.76
CA ASN A 294 -18.99 -7.16 -6.44
C ASN A 294 -19.37 -5.74 -6.00
N GLY A 295 -19.52 -4.81 -6.94
CA GLY A 295 -19.83 -3.41 -6.67
C GLY A 295 -18.64 -2.52 -6.34
N VAL A 296 -17.86 -2.86 -5.30
CA VAL A 296 -16.91 -1.93 -4.67
C VAL A 296 -15.58 -2.58 -4.25
N HIS A 297 -14.52 -1.79 -4.32
CA HIS A 297 -13.21 -2.03 -3.73
C HIS A 297 -13.01 -1.16 -2.48
N ALA A 298 -12.26 -1.67 -1.50
CA ALA A 298 -11.75 -0.89 -0.37
C ALA A 298 -10.37 -1.45 0.03
N SER A 299 -9.45 -0.57 0.42
CA SER A 299 -8.10 -0.92 0.88
C SER A 299 -8.12 -2.00 1.97
N ALA A 300 -7.17 -2.94 1.94
CA ALA A 300 -7.16 -4.06 2.89
C ALA A 300 -6.53 -3.74 4.25
N SER A 301 -5.77 -2.64 4.33
CA SER A 301 -5.14 -2.13 5.55
C SER A 301 -4.84 -0.62 5.44
N PRO A 302 -4.52 0.08 6.54
CA PRO A 302 -3.99 1.45 6.52
C PRO A 302 -2.75 1.63 5.63
N PHE A 303 -1.86 0.62 5.59
CA PHE A 303 -0.67 0.66 4.76
C PHE A 303 -1.02 0.57 3.27
N GLU A 304 -1.87 -0.37 2.89
CA GLU A 304 -2.38 -0.46 1.51
C GLU A 304 -3.17 0.78 1.12
N ALA A 305 -3.91 1.38 2.05
CA ALA A 305 -4.62 2.62 1.78
C ALA A 305 -3.67 3.79 1.45
N LEU A 306 -2.51 3.88 2.12
CA LEU A 306 -1.46 4.84 1.76
C LEU A 306 -0.90 4.54 0.36
N ALA A 307 -0.55 3.28 0.08
CA ALA A 307 -0.04 2.86 -1.23
C ALA A 307 -1.04 3.17 -2.35
N GLU A 308 -2.32 2.92 -2.11
CA GLU A 308 -3.41 3.24 -3.04
C GLU A 308 -3.57 4.74 -3.22
N ARG A 309 -3.61 5.55 -2.17
CA ARG A 309 -3.68 7.02 -2.31
C ARG A 309 -2.48 7.57 -3.08
N ALA A 310 -1.27 7.06 -2.82
CA ALA A 310 -0.08 7.44 -3.57
C ALA A 310 -0.20 7.10 -5.05
N ASN A 311 -0.65 5.88 -5.38
CA ASN A 311 -0.85 5.43 -6.75
C ASN A 311 -1.97 6.20 -7.47
N TRP A 312 -3.18 6.20 -6.90
CA TRP A 312 -4.39 6.68 -7.56
C TRP A 312 -4.54 8.20 -7.52
N LEU A 313 -4.08 8.85 -6.46
CA LEU A 313 -4.30 10.28 -6.21
C LEU A 313 -3.01 11.11 -6.22
N GLY A 314 -1.84 10.46 -6.39
CA GLY A 314 -0.55 11.14 -6.32
C GLY A 314 -0.25 11.70 -4.93
N ALA A 315 -0.84 11.12 -3.88
CA ALA A 315 -0.59 11.55 -2.51
C ALA A 315 0.90 11.36 -2.15
N ASP A 316 1.50 12.38 -1.57
CA ASP A 316 2.88 12.33 -1.12
C ASP A 316 2.98 11.73 0.29
N ILE A 317 3.85 10.73 0.46
CA ILE A 317 4.03 9.98 1.71
C ILE A 317 4.41 10.90 2.86
N GLU A 318 5.22 11.94 2.61
CA GLU A 318 5.72 12.84 3.66
C GLU A 318 4.64 13.82 4.16
N SER A 319 3.60 14.06 3.36
CA SER A 319 2.49 14.93 3.72
C SER A 319 1.22 14.17 4.12
N ASP A 320 1.07 12.89 3.72
CA ASP A 320 -0.03 12.00 4.11
C ASP A 320 -0.04 11.74 5.62
N ALA A 321 -1.22 11.75 6.24
CA ALA A 321 -1.38 11.59 7.68
C ALA A 321 -0.82 10.27 8.20
N TYR A 322 -1.07 9.17 7.49
CA TYR A 322 -0.57 7.85 7.89
C TYR A 322 0.89 7.66 7.47
N GLY A 323 1.29 8.21 6.32
CA GLY A 323 2.69 8.22 5.86
C GLY A 323 3.63 8.89 6.87
N LYS A 324 3.24 10.02 7.45
CA LYS A 324 3.96 10.66 8.57
C LYS A 324 4.09 9.75 9.79
N GLY A 325 3.05 8.99 10.12
CA GLY A 325 3.10 8.00 11.20
C GLY A 325 4.17 6.93 10.96
N LEU A 326 4.23 6.38 9.74
CA LEU A 326 5.24 5.37 9.37
C LEU A 326 6.67 5.94 9.42
N LEU A 327 6.86 7.17 8.93
CA LEU A 327 8.14 7.86 8.99
C LEU A 327 8.58 8.10 10.44
N ALA A 328 7.67 8.57 11.29
CA ALA A 328 7.91 8.76 12.73
C ALA A 328 8.15 7.42 13.45
N ALA A 329 7.55 6.32 13.00
CA ALA A 329 7.83 4.95 13.46
C ALA A 329 9.18 4.40 12.93
N GLY A 330 9.97 5.21 12.22
CA GLY A 330 11.30 4.86 11.75
C GLY A 330 11.31 3.98 10.49
N VAL A 331 10.22 3.95 9.72
CA VAL A 331 10.21 3.32 8.39
C VAL A 331 10.60 4.39 7.37
N SER A 332 11.71 4.20 6.64
CA SER A 332 12.16 5.20 5.66
C SER A 332 11.19 5.30 4.48
N LYS A 333 11.16 6.46 3.81
CA LYS A 333 10.37 6.65 2.57
C LYS A 333 10.66 5.58 1.53
N GLU A 334 11.94 5.25 1.32
CA GLU A 334 12.37 4.21 0.39
C GLU A 334 11.81 2.84 0.76
N THR A 335 11.82 2.48 2.04
CA THR A 335 11.22 1.22 2.52
C THR A 335 9.69 1.23 2.30
N ILE A 336 8.99 2.34 2.57
CA ILE A 336 7.54 2.46 2.32
C ILE A 336 7.24 2.27 0.83
N GLU A 337 7.97 2.95 -0.06
CA GLU A 337 7.81 2.84 -1.52
C GLU A 337 8.08 1.41 -2.02
N LYS A 338 9.10 0.75 -1.48
CA LYS A 338 9.41 -0.65 -1.79
C LYS A 338 8.31 -1.59 -1.29
N TRP A 339 7.82 -1.40 -0.07
CA TRP A 339 6.75 -2.22 0.51
C TRP A 339 5.40 -2.01 -0.20
N ALA A 340 5.13 -0.82 -0.75
CA ALA A 340 3.94 -0.54 -1.55
C ALA A 340 3.82 -1.43 -2.81
N GLY A 341 4.91 -2.07 -3.24
CA GLY A 341 4.94 -3.09 -4.29
C GLY A 341 4.67 -4.52 -3.82
N ASP A 342 4.12 -4.71 -2.62
CA ASP A 342 3.90 -6.01 -1.97
C ASP A 342 5.21 -6.81 -1.76
N SER A 343 6.16 -6.18 -1.10
CA SER A 343 7.47 -6.79 -0.81
C SER A 343 7.35 -8.08 0.02
N GLN A 344 8.26 -9.02 -0.23
CA GLN A 344 8.46 -10.18 0.63
C GLN A 344 9.35 -9.80 1.81
N VAL A 345 8.85 -9.99 3.03
CA VAL A 345 9.47 -9.56 4.29
C VAL A 345 9.54 -10.71 5.30
N THR A 346 10.40 -10.58 6.30
CA THR A 346 10.35 -11.39 7.53
C THR A 346 9.78 -10.58 8.67
N VAL A 347 8.95 -11.21 9.49
CA VAL A 347 8.35 -10.60 10.68
C VAL A 347 8.85 -11.34 11.92
N GLU A 348 9.49 -10.62 12.83
CA GLU A 348 10.04 -11.16 14.08
C GLU A 348 8.94 -11.88 14.89
N GLY A 349 9.18 -13.15 15.23
CA GLY A 349 8.24 -13.98 15.99
C GLY A 349 7.10 -14.60 15.17
N GLU A 350 6.91 -14.21 13.91
CA GLU A 350 5.86 -14.76 13.02
C GLU A 350 6.43 -15.57 11.85
N THR A 351 7.58 -15.17 11.30
CA THR A 351 8.19 -15.82 10.13
C THR A 351 9.28 -16.81 10.54
N GLU A 352 9.21 -18.05 10.05
CA GLU A 352 10.25 -19.06 10.23
C GLU A 352 11.58 -18.64 9.58
N ALA A 353 12.71 -19.13 10.12
CA ALA A 353 14.03 -18.81 9.59
C ALA A 353 14.17 -19.19 8.10
N GLY A 354 14.62 -18.23 7.28
CA GLY A 354 14.80 -18.41 5.83
C GLY A 354 13.50 -18.41 5.02
N LYS A 355 12.34 -18.14 5.63
CA LYS A 355 11.07 -17.91 4.94
C LYS A 355 10.77 -16.42 4.85
N THR A 356 9.86 -16.04 3.96
CA THR A 356 9.33 -14.68 3.82
C THR A 356 7.82 -14.75 3.59
N MET A 357 7.14 -13.63 3.81
CA MET A 357 5.71 -13.45 3.53
C MET A 357 5.45 -12.08 2.90
N SER A 358 4.29 -11.91 2.27
CA SER A 358 3.83 -10.63 1.75
C SER A 358 3.65 -9.61 2.89
N VAL A 359 4.13 -8.38 2.66
CA VAL A 359 3.93 -7.27 3.60
C VAL A 359 2.47 -6.81 3.63
N PHE A 360 1.72 -6.99 2.54
CA PHE A 360 0.26 -6.76 2.57
C PHE A 360 -0.45 -7.82 3.39
N ASP A 361 -0.15 -9.11 3.17
CA ASP A 361 -0.75 -10.21 3.93
C ASP A 361 -0.47 -10.11 5.45
N THR A 362 0.70 -9.62 5.87
CA THR A 362 1.02 -9.50 7.31
C THR A 362 0.35 -8.31 8.00
N LEU A 363 -0.11 -7.32 7.22
CA LEU A 363 -0.74 -6.09 7.69
C LEU A 363 -2.25 -6.04 7.41
N GLU A 364 -2.80 -7.02 6.68
CA GLU A 364 -4.21 -7.11 6.32
C GLU A 364 -5.11 -7.11 7.57
N ASP A 365 -6.23 -6.38 7.50
CA ASP A 365 -7.27 -6.28 8.54
C ASP A 365 -6.80 -5.71 9.90
N LEU A 366 -5.55 -5.24 10.00
CA LEU A 366 -5.05 -4.54 11.18
C LEU A 366 -5.40 -3.06 11.16
N ASP A 367 -5.63 -2.50 12.35
CA ASP A 367 -5.85 -1.07 12.57
C ASP A 367 -4.54 -0.25 12.48
N ALA A 368 -4.68 1.07 12.30
CA ALA A 368 -3.55 1.99 12.11
C ALA A 368 -2.50 1.93 13.24
N ASP A 369 -2.93 1.87 14.49
CA ASP A 369 -2.03 1.74 15.65
C ASP A 369 -1.31 0.39 15.67
N SER A 370 -2.05 -0.70 15.44
CA SER A 370 -1.53 -2.06 15.41
C SER A 370 -0.43 -2.23 14.34
N ILE A 371 -0.61 -1.62 13.17
CA ILE A 371 0.43 -1.63 12.13
C ILE A 371 1.62 -0.78 12.53
N LEU A 372 1.43 0.43 13.07
CA LEU A 372 2.54 1.30 13.48
C LEU A 372 3.41 0.64 14.57
N GLU A 373 2.84 -0.21 15.42
CA GLU A 373 3.61 -1.05 16.32
C GLU A 373 4.28 -2.23 15.60
N LYS A 374 3.57 -2.89 14.68
CA LYS A 374 4.07 -4.08 13.97
C LYS A 374 5.23 -3.79 13.04
N VAL A 375 5.28 -2.63 12.38
CA VAL A 375 6.34 -2.29 11.41
C VAL A 375 7.75 -2.28 12.00
N ALA A 376 7.89 -2.11 13.32
CA ALA A 376 9.17 -2.23 14.02
C ALA A 376 9.75 -3.66 13.99
N LYS A 377 8.89 -4.67 13.81
CA LYS A 377 9.24 -6.10 13.77
C LYS A 377 9.46 -6.64 12.35
N ILE A 378 9.25 -5.81 11.33
CA ILE A 378 9.33 -6.20 9.93
C ILE A 378 10.71 -5.85 9.37
N SER A 379 11.32 -6.77 8.62
CA SER A 379 12.56 -6.51 7.88
C SER A 379 12.39 -5.36 6.89
N LYS A 380 13.28 -4.36 6.97
CA LYS A 380 13.24 -3.15 6.13
C LYS A 380 13.96 -3.33 4.79
#